data_AF-A0A7S4V549-F1
#
_entry.id   AF-A0A7S4V549-F1
#
_cell.length_a   1.000
_cell.length_b   1.000
_cell.length_c   1.000
_cell.angle_alpha   90.00
_cell.angle_beta   90.00
_cell.angle_gamma   90.00
#
_symmetry.space_group_name_H-M   'P 1'
#
loop_
_entity.id
_entity.type
_entity.pdbx_description
1 polymer ?
#
loop_
_entity_poly.entity_id
_entity_poly.type
_entity_poly.pdbx_seq_one_letter_code
_entity_poly.pdbx_strand_id
1 'polypeptide(L)'
;MFIPSSFGASLATALFSMCCWGSWSNTLKATAGRMRFEVFYVDYSIFACLTSLAAALTLGMVSSGSDKATFLDDFREMAPDRYAFALAAGLVFNAANLCLCKGIGMLGLALAFPICIGTAMLLGTVVTYAVQPSGSFGLLMVGVLLGFSAVCLAALAQRMRDRQRGAAVSKSRGGGASSAEAGLVAAEGAPREAPAAGPPFARRLSVCLVGGVLMGLWNPLVTLAEKDGGLSSYTEMVFFTLAVFLSSLAFLPIFLTWPLEGGAGVPLSTAVREYCLQPPRAHALPALGGFIWALGSLANAVAGTSGVLNPAESYAIGQCANVIAIFWGVLYFREFSGAGPAINLLLALICCLYAGAIACVAAAG
;
A
#
# COMPACT_ATOMS: atom_id res chain seq x y z
N MET A 1 -16.19 10.09 20.00
CA MET A 1 -15.93 9.58 18.63
C MET A 1 -16.32 8.11 18.52
N PHE A 2 -16.51 7.57 17.32
CA PHE A 2 -16.76 6.12 17.17
C PHE A 2 -15.48 5.31 17.41
N ILE A 3 -15.50 4.44 18.41
CA ILE A 3 -14.42 3.51 18.74
C ILE A 3 -15.06 2.15 19.07
N PRO A 4 -14.57 1.03 18.52
CA PRO A 4 -15.11 -0.29 18.82
C PRO A 4 -14.84 -0.65 20.29
N SER A 5 -15.87 -1.14 20.99
CA SER A 5 -15.82 -1.41 22.44
C SER A 5 -15.56 -2.88 22.81
N SER A 6 -15.53 -3.78 21.84
CA SER A 6 -15.29 -5.21 22.06
C SER A 6 -14.14 -5.72 21.21
N PHE A 7 -13.53 -6.83 21.63
CA PHE A 7 -12.48 -7.49 20.87
C PHE A 7 -12.95 -7.86 19.46
N GLY A 8 -14.12 -8.48 19.35
CA GLY A 8 -14.68 -8.90 18.06
C GLY A 8 -14.93 -7.73 17.11
N ALA A 9 -15.43 -6.59 17.63
CA ALA A 9 -15.60 -5.38 16.83
C ALA A 9 -14.25 -4.81 16.38
N SER A 10 -13.27 -4.72 17.28
CA SER A 10 -11.94 -4.18 16.98
C SER A 10 -11.19 -5.04 15.95
N LEU A 11 -11.26 -6.36 16.09
CA LEU A 11 -10.70 -7.31 15.13
C LEU A 11 -11.41 -7.20 13.77
N ALA A 12 -12.75 -7.09 13.74
CA ALA A 12 -13.47 -6.88 12.50
C ALA A 12 -13.08 -5.56 11.81
N THR A 13 -12.86 -4.49 12.58
CA THR A 13 -12.37 -3.20 12.08
C THR A 13 -10.94 -3.32 11.51
N ALA A 14 -10.03 -4.04 12.18
CA ALA A 14 -8.69 -4.31 11.66
C ALA A 14 -8.68 -5.21 10.40
N LEU A 15 -9.56 -6.21 10.34
CA LEU A 15 -9.73 -7.02 9.13
C LEU A 15 -10.34 -6.22 7.98
N PHE A 16 -11.23 -5.28 8.28
CA PHE A 16 -11.76 -4.34 7.30
C PHE A 16 -10.66 -3.41 6.76
N SER A 17 -9.75 -2.91 7.61
CA SER A 17 -8.59 -2.14 7.14
C SER A 17 -7.70 -2.96 6.20
N MET A 18 -7.43 -4.21 6.56
CA MET A 18 -6.68 -5.17 5.73
C MET A 18 -7.34 -5.34 4.34
N CYS A 19 -8.67 -5.46 4.28
CA CYS A 19 -9.42 -5.52 3.03
C CYS A 19 -9.26 -4.26 2.19
N CYS A 20 -9.36 -3.08 2.81
CA CYS A 20 -9.16 -1.79 2.13
C CYS A 20 -7.74 -1.64 1.58
N TRP A 21 -6.71 -1.87 2.40
CA TRP A 21 -5.31 -1.80 1.99
C TRP A 21 -4.93 -2.83 0.92
N GLY A 22 -5.58 -3.98 0.87
CA GLY A 22 -5.37 -4.96 -0.20
C GLY A 22 -6.13 -4.66 -1.48
N SER A 23 -7.07 -3.72 -1.45
CA SER A 23 -7.98 -3.44 -2.57
C SER A 23 -7.68 -2.12 -3.29
N TRP A 24 -7.10 -1.12 -2.62
CA TRP A 24 -6.86 0.19 -3.23
C TRP A 24 -5.98 0.10 -4.49
N SER A 25 -4.96 -0.77 -4.50
CA SER A 25 -4.05 -0.91 -5.65
C SER A 25 -4.75 -1.42 -6.92
N ASN A 26 -5.94 -2.02 -6.80
CA ASN A 26 -6.72 -2.42 -7.96
C ASN A 26 -7.21 -1.23 -8.77
N THR A 27 -7.46 -0.07 -8.14
CA THR A 27 -7.87 1.12 -8.87
C THR A 27 -6.71 1.70 -9.68
N LEU A 28 -5.49 1.68 -9.12
CA LEU A 28 -4.25 2.00 -9.84
C LEU A 28 -4.02 1.04 -11.02
N LYS A 29 -4.23 -0.26 -10.80
CA LYS A 29 -4.10 -1.25 -11.86
C LYS A 29 -5.15 -1.06 -12.97
N ALA A 30 -6.37 -0.66 -12.61
CA ALA A 30 -7.45 -0.41 -13.56
C ALA A 30 -7.25 0.85 -14.42
N THR A 31 -6.40 1.79 -13.98
CA THR A 31 -6.00 2.98 -14.74
C THR A 31 -4.70 2.79 -15.53
N ALA A 32 -4.03 1.64 -15.38
CA ALA A 32 -2.78 1.34 -16.06
C ALA A 32 -2.92 1.50 -17.59
N GLY A 33 -2.02 2.28 -18.19
CA GLY A 33 -2.01 2.57 -19.63
C GLY A 33 -3.03 3.62 -20.10
N ARG A 34 -3.93 4.10 -19.23
CA ARG A 34 -4.91 5.17 -19.55
C ARG A 34 -4.55 6.52 -18.97
N MET A 35 -3.87 6.51 -17.83
CA MET A 35 -3.49 7.68 -17.08
C MET A 35 -2.05 7.50 -16.59
N ARG A 36 -1.30 8.61 -16.52
CA ARG A 36 0.01 8.62 -15.88
C ARG A 36 -0.12 8.34 -14.39
N PHE A 37 0.89 7.67 -13.82
CA PHE A 37 0.94 7.44 -12.39
C PHE A 37 0.86 8.74 -11.59
N GLU A 38 1.57 9.79 -12.03
CA GLU A 38 1.61 11.05 -11.30
C GLU A 38 0.23 11.74 -11.24
N VAL A 39 -0.52 11.69 -12.35
CA VAL A 39 -1.90 12.23 -12.44
C VAL A 39 -2.84 11.43 -11.54
N PHE A 40 -2.76 10.10 -11.59
CA PHE A 40 -3.51 9.21 -10.68
C PHE A 40 -3.23 9.54 -9.21
N TYR A 41 -1.96 9.74 -8.88
CA TYR A 41 -1.52 9.90 -7.50
C TYR A 41 -1.98 11.23 -6.88
N VAL A 42 -2.05 12.29 -7.69
CA VAL A 42 -2.63 13.58 -7.27
C VAL A 42 -4.08 13.39 -6.83
N ASP A 43 -4.93 12.82 -7.68
CA ASP A 43 -6.33 12.55 -7.32
C ASP A 43 -6.44 11.64 -6.10
N TYR A 44 -5.69 10.54 -6.08
CA TYR A 44 -5.65 9.61 -4.95
C TYR A 44 -5.38 10.34 -3.63
N SER A 45 -4.38 11.24 -3.61
CA SER A 45 -4.02 12.00 -2.42
C SER A 45 -5.08 13.03 -2.01
N ILE A 46 -5.71 13.71 -2.98
CA ILE A 46 -6.82 14.65 -2.74
C ILE A 46 -7.99 13.92 -2.10
N PHE A 47 -8.43 12.81 -2.70
CA PHE A 47 -9.59 12.08 -2.21
C PHE A 47 -9.32 11.33 -0.91
N ALA A 48 -8.08 10.90 -0.65
CA ALA A 48 -7.70 10.41 0.68
C ALA A 48 -7.90 11.50 1.75
N CYS A 49 -7.43 12.72 1.49
CA CYS A 49 -7.60 13.86 2.40
C CYS A 49 -9.07 14.28 2.57
N LEU A 50 -9.86 14.30 1.49
CA LEU A 50 -11.29 14.60 1.57
C LEU A 50 -12.06 13.52 2.34
N THR A 51 -11.68 12.25 2.17
CA THR A 51 -12.32 11.12 2.87
C THR A 51 -12.04 11.17 4.36
N SER A 52 -10.80 11.44 4.78
CA SER A 52 -10.48 11.59 6.21
C SER A 52 -11.20 12.79 6.83
N LEU A 53 -11.27 13.92 6.12
CA LEU A 53 -12.00 15.10 6.60
C LEU A 53 -13.50 14.81 6.74
N ALA A 54 -14.10 14.15 5.75
CA ALA A 54 -15.50 13.74 5.82
C ALA A 54 -15.75 12.77 6.99
N ALA A 55 -14.85 11.81 7.20
CA ALA A 55 -14.96 10.87 8.32
C ALA A 55 -14.80 11.58 9.69
N ALA A 56 -13.88 12.53 9.81
CA ALA A 56 -13.72 13.33 11.02
C ALA A 56 -14.96 14.19 11.34
N LEU A 57 -15.52 14.83 10.32
CA LEU A 57 -16.73 15.67 10.45
C LEU A 57 -18.03 14.86 10.61
N THR A 58 -17.99 13.54 10.45
CA THR A 58 -19.15 12.66 10.62
C THR A 58 -18.96 11.72 11.81
N LEU A 59 -18.18 10.65 11.64
CA LEU A 59 -17.90 9.64 12.67
C LEU A 59 -17.09 10.24 13.84
N GLY A 60 -16.22 11.21 13.57
CA GLY A 60 -15.46 11.93 14.60
C GLY A 60 -16.31 12.90 15.43
N MET A 61 -17.48 13.32 14.92
CA MET A 61 -18.41 14.18 15.65
C MET A 61 -19.39 13.39 16.55
N VAL A 62 -19.45 12.07 16.40
CA VAL A 62 -20.31 11.23 17.24
C VAL A 62 -19.70 11.16 18.65
N SER A 63 -20.42 11.67 19.66
CA SER A 63 -20.06 11.45 21.07
C SER A 63 -20.49 10.05 21.48
N SER A 64 -19.55 9.22 21.92
CA SER A 64 -19.81 7.85 22.42
C SER A 64 -18.82 7.58 23.55
N GLY A 65 -19.32 7.18 24.73
CA GLY A 65 -18.49 6.98 25.93
C GLY A 65 -18.65 8.07 27.00
N SER A 66 -17.86 7.94 28.08
CA SER A 66 -17.86 8.84 29.25
C SER A 66 -17.16 10.18 28.99
N ASP A 67 -16.14 10.19 28.12
CA ASP A 67 -15.54 11.40 27.58
C ASP A 67 -16.25 11.82 26.31
N LYS A 68 -17.02 12.91 26.41
CA LYS A 68 -17.84 13.47 25.32
C LYS A 68 -17.01 14.24 24.27
N ALA A 69 -15.73 13.92 24.13
CA ALA A 69 -14.84 14.62 23.21
C ALA A 69 -15.21 14.31 21.75
N THR A 70 -15.48 15.37 21.00
CA THR A 70 -15.68 15.34 19.56
C THR A 70 -14.37 15.68 18.83
N PHE A 71 -14.33 15.46 17.52
CA PHE A 71 -13.21 15.88 16.67
C PHE A 71 -12.85 17.36 16.85
N LEU A 72 -13.83 18.24 17.06
CA LEU A 72 -13.56 19.66 17.25
C LEU A 72 -12.93 19.98 18.61
N ASP A 73 -13.22 19.19 19.64
CA ASP A 73 -12.63 19.37 20.97
C ASP A 73 -11.18 18.87 20.95
N ASP A 74 -10.96 17.67 20.41
CA ASP A 74 -9.63 17.09 20.18
C ASP A 74 -8.74 17.97 19.31
N PHE A 75 -9.29 18.59 18.26
CA PHE A 75 -8.56 19.53 17.41
C PHE A 75 -8.09 20.80 18.14
N ARG A 76 -8.73 21.21 19.23
CA ARG A 76 -8.43 22.48 19.92
C ARG A 76 -7.54 22.32 21.13
N GLU A 77 -7.57 21.17 21.77
CA GLU A 77 -7.02 20.98 23.11
C GLU A 77 -5.66 20.26 23.13
N MET A 78 -5.16 19.82 21.97
CA MET A 78 -3.98 18.96 21.90
C MET A 78 -2.66 19.72 21.73
N ALA A 79 -1.58 19.10 22.20
CA ALA A 79 -0.25 19.69 22.19
C ALA A 79 0.36 19.77 20.76
N PRO A 80 1.10 20.83 20.41
CA PRO A 80 1.62 21.03 19.05
C PRO A 80 2.51 19.91 18.50
N ASP A 81 3.25 19.23 19.38
CA ASP A 81 4.12 18.10 19.04
C ASP A 81 3.33 16.91 18.48
N ARG A 82 2.09 16.69 18.95
CA ARG A 82 1.24 15.60 18.46
C ARG A 82 0.83 15.78 17.01
N TYR A 83 0.49 17.01 16.62
CA TYR A 83 0.26 17.35 15.21
C TYR A 83 1.51 17.21 14.36
N ALA A 84 2.69 17.56 14.90
CA ALA A 84 3.94 17.38 14.19
C ALA A 84 4.23 15.90 13.90
N PHE A 85 3.95 15.00 14.84
CA PHE A 85 4.06 13.56 14.60
C PHE A 85 3.08 13.05 13.53
N ALA A 86 1.81 13.48 13.55
CA ALA A 86 0.83 13.10 12.52
C ALA A 86 1.24 13.59 11.11
N LEU A 87 1.69 14.85 11.00
CA LEU A 87 2.20 15.41 9.75
C LEU A 87 3.46 14.67 9.27
N ALA A 88 4.39 14.35 10.18
CA ALA A 88 5.59 13.59 9.87
C ALA A 88 5.25 12.17 9.41
N ALA A 89 4.28 11.50 10.06
CA ALA A 89 3.79 10.19 9.67
C ALA A 89 3.26 10.21 8.23
N GLY A 90 2.42 11.19 7.88
CA GLY A 90 1.88 11.35 6.53
C GLY A 90 2.96 11.61 5.47
N LEU A 91 3.94 12.45 5.79
CA LEU A 91 5.08 12.72 4.90
C LEU A 91 5.94 11.46 4.66
N VAL A 92 6.29 10.75 5.74
CA VAL A 92 7.09 9.52 5.69
C VAL A 92 6.35 8.43 4.92
N PHE A 93 5.06 8.24 5.22
CA PHE A 93 4.21 7.30 4.49
C PHE A 93 4.15 7.64 2.99
N ASN A 94 3.94 8.91 2.64
CA ASN A 94 3.80 9.28 1.24
C ASN A 94 5.08 9.02 0.44
N ALA A 95 6.24 9.39 1.00
CA ALA A 95 7.54 9.09 0.41
C ALA A 95 7.75 7.57 0.25
N ALA A 96 7.38 6.80 1.27
CA ALA A 96 7.45 5.34 1.25
C ALA A 96 6.55 4.74 0.17
N ASN A 97 5.30 5.19 0.06
CA ASN A 97 4.30 4.68 -0.86
C ASN A 97 4.68 4.97 -2.31
N LEU A 98 5.25 6.15 -2.59
CA LEU A 98 5.80 6.48 -3.91
C LEU A 98 6.99 5.59 -4.25
N CYS A 99 7.92 5.38 -3.31
CA CYS A 99 9.04 4.45 -3.48
C CYS A 99 8.57 3.01 -3.72
N LEU A 100 7.52 2.57 -3.03
CA LEU A 100 6.90 1.25 -3.21
C LEU A 100 6.31 1.13 -4.62
N CYS A 101 5.41 2.03 -5.03
CA CYS A 101 4.75 1.98 -6.34
C CYS A 101 5.77 2.01 -7.50
N LYS A 102 6.74 2.92 -7.41
CA LYS A 102 7.80 3.06 -8.42
C LYS A 102 8.77 1.88 -8.38
N GLY A 103 9.12 1.41 -7.18
CA GLY A 103 9.96 0.23 -6.94
C GLY A 103 9.38 -1.04 -7.55
N ILE A 104 8.07 -1.25 -7.42
CA ILE A 104 7.34 -2.35 -8.06
C ILE A 104 7.48 -2.28 -9.59
N GLY A 105 7.35 -1.09 -10.19
CA GLY A 105 7.53 -0.90 -11.62
C GLY A 105 8.95 -1.23 -12.11
N MET A 106 9.97 -1.01 -11.27
CA MET A 106 11.38 -1.20 -11.64
C MET A 106 11.96 -2.60 -11.36
N LEU A 107 11.65 -3.20 -10.20
CA LEU A 107 12.16 -4.50 -9.77
C LEU A 107 11.17 -5.66 -10.01
N GLY A 108 9.90 -5.33 -10.26
CA GLY A 108 8.82 -6.31 -10.32
C GLY A 108 8.33 -6.74 -8.94
N LEU A 109 7.10 -7.28 -8.92
CA LEU A 109 6.38 -7.69 -7.72
C LEU A 109 7.19 -8.68 -6.86
N ALA A 110 7.89 -9.63 -7.48
CA ALA A 110 8.61 -10.69 -6.78
C ALA A 110 9.78 -10.21 -5.91
N LEU A 111 10.38 -9.06 -6.22
CA LEU A 111 11.48 -8.50 -5.41
C LEU A 111 11.02 -7.31 -4.59
N ALA A 112 10.23 -6.40 -5.17
CA ALA A 112 9.79 -5.20 -4.48
C ALA A 112 8.90 -5.48 -3.26
N PHE A 113 7.98 -6.46 -3.34
CA PHE A 113 7.05 -6.72 -2.23
C PHE A 113 7.74 -7.20 -0.95
N PRO A 114 8.57 -8.25 -0.95
CA PRO A 114 9.27 -8.68 0.27
C PRO A 114 10.20 -7.61 0.83
N ILE A 115 10.88 -6.87 -0.04
CA ILE A 115 11.83 -5.83 0.38
C ILE A 115 11.10 -4.64 0.99
N CYS A 116 10.00 -4.18 0.39
CA CYS A 116 9.26 -3.05 0.91
C CYS A 116 8.31 -3.45 2.04
N ILE A 117 7.30 -4.25 1.74
CA ILE A 117 6.22 -4.62 2.67
C ILE A 117 6.73 -5.57 3.75
N GLY A 118 7.58 -6.53 3.41
CA GLY A 118 8.15 -7.45 4.39
C GLY A 118 9.02 -6.71 5.43
N THR A 119 9.85 -5.76 4.99
CA THR A 119 10.61 -4.89 5.90
C THR A 119 9.70 -4.01 6.73
N ALA A 120 8.68 -3.39 6.12
CA ALA A 120 7.72 -2.54 6.82
C ALA A 120 6.99 -3.28 7.94
N MET A 121 6.53 -4.50 7.66
CA MET A 121 5.82 -5.32 8.62
C MET A 121 6.72 -5.73 9.81
N LEU A 122 7.98 -6.11 9.56
CA LEU A 122 8.93 -6.43 10.64
C LEU A 122 9.31 -5.18 11.45
N LEU A 123 9.90 -4.20 10.77
CA LEU A 123 10.40 -2.98 11.41
C LEU A 123 9.28 -2.19 12.07
N GLY A 124 8.19 -1.96 11.34
CA GLY A 124 7.07 -1.16 11.82
C GLY A 124 6.38 -1.80 13.01
N THR A 125 6.15 -3.12 13.00
CA THR A 125 5.52 -3.77 14.16
C THR A 125 6.43 -3.70 15.39
N VAL A 126 7.73 -3.97 15.26
CA VAL A 126 8.67 -3.91 16.39
C VAL A 126 8.79 -2.50 16.95
N VAL A 127 8.96 -1.50 16.09
CA VAL A 127 9.13 -0.11 16.53
C VAL A 127 7.82 0.42 17.12
N THR A 128 6.66 0.11 16.53
CA THR A 128 5.36 0.49 17.11
C THR A 128 5.16 -0.15 18.48
N TYR A 129 5.47 -1.43 18.64
CA TYR A 129 5.41 -2.10 19.94
C TYR A 129 6.34 -1.43 20.95
N ALA A 130 7.56 -1.02 20.54
CA ALA A 130 8.49 -0.33 21.42
C ALA A 130 7.98 1.06 21.86
N VAL A 131 7.21 1.76 21.02
CA VAL A 131 6.57 3.05 21.36
C VAL A 131 5.48 2.85 22.42
N GLN A 132 4.66 1.82 22.26
CA GLN A 132 3.57 1.50 23.18
C GLN A 132 3.48 -0.01 23.45
N PRO A 133 4.29 -0.53 24.40
CA PRO A 133 4.33 -1.96 24.69
C PRO A 133 3.00 -2.41 25.34
N SER A 134 2.31 -3.33 24.68
CA SER A 134 1.07 -3.94 25.18
C SER A 134 0.93 -5.36 24.62
N GLY A 135 0.37 -6.29 25.39
CA GLY A 135 0.21 -7.68 24.96
C GLY A 135 1.53 -8.48 24.87
N SER A 136 1.44 -9.70 24.35
CA SER A 136 2.55 -10.66 24.23
C SER A 136 3.43 -10.38 23.01
N PHE A 137 4.60 -9.77 23.22
CA PHE A 137 5.59 -9.54 22.16
C PHE A 137 5.97 -10.82 21.41
N GLY A 138 6.15 -11.94 22.13
CA GLY A 138 6.56 -13.21 21.54
C GLY A 138 5.54 -13.73 20.53
N LEU A 139 4.25 -13.70 20.89
CA LEU A 139 3.19 -14.19 20.02
C LEU A 139 2.95 -13.24 18.83
N LEU A 140 3.05 -11.93 19.05
CA LEU A 140 3.04 -10.92 18.01
C LEU A 140 4.15 -11.19 16.98
N MET A 141 5.38 -11.46 17.42
CA MET A 141 6.51 -11.75 16.53
C MET A 141 6.35 -13.07 15.77
N VAL A 142 5.77 -14.11 16.39
CA VAL A 142 5.42 -15.34 15.67
C VAL A 142 4.45 -15.03 14.52
N GLY A 143 3.41 -14.24 14.78
CA GLY A 143 2.47 -13.81 13.75
C GLY A 143 3.12 -13.01 12.62
N VAL A 144 3.97 -12.03 12.97
CA VAL A 144 4.73 -11.23 12.00
C VAL A 144 5.65 -12.09 11.13
N LEU A 145 6.35 -13.07 11.72
CA LEU A 145 7.25 -13.96 10.99
C LEU A 145 6.49 -14.91 10.04
N LEU A 146 5.31 -15.38 10.44
CA LEU A 146 4.41 -16.14 9.56
C LEU A 146 3.95 -15.28 8.39
N GLY A 147 3.52 -14.05 8.65
CA GLY A 147 3.16 -13.08 7.61
C GLY A 147 4.33 -12.80 6.67
N PHE A 148 5.55 -12.63 7.21
CA PHE A 148 6.73 -12.33 6.40
C PHE A 148 7.07 -13.49 5.47
N SER A 149 7.01 -14.71 6.00
CA SER A 149 7.14 -15.94 5.22
C SER A 149 6.08 -16.00 4.11
N ALA A 150 4.84 -15.63 4.39
CA ALA A 150 3.76 -15.57 3.41
C ALA A 150 4.04 -14.55 2.30
N VAL A 151 4.58 -13.36 2.62
CA VAL A 151 5.00 -12.36 1.63
C VAL A 151 6.11 -12.90 0.74
N CYS A 152 7.12 -13.57 1.30
CA CYS A 152 8.21 -14.19 0.54
C CYS A 152 7.70 -15.30 -0.40
N LEU A 153 6.79 -16.15 0.08
CA LEU A 153 6.18 -17.19 -0.75
C LEU A 153 5.28 -16.61 -1.84
N ALA A 154 4.54 -15.52 -1.57
CA ALA A 154 3.75 -14.83 -2.57
C ALA A 154 4.63 -14.28 -3.70
N ALA A 155 5.76 -13.67 -3.36
CA ALA A 155 6.77 -13.24 -4.33
C ALA A 155 7.32 -14.40 -5.17
N LEU A 156 7.57 -15.56 -4.53
CA LEU A 156 7.99 -16.77 -5.24
C LEU A 156 6.90 -17.28 -6.20
N ALA A 157 5.64 -17.31 -5.77
CA ALA A 157 4.51 -17.73 -6.59
C ALA A 157 4.38 -16.85 -7.85
N GLN A 158 4.52 -15.53 -7.70
CA GLN A 158 4.54 -14.57 -8.80
C GLN A 158 5.70 -14.86 -9.77
N ARG A 159 6.91 -15.08 -9.25
CA ARG A 159 8.09 -15.43 -10.08
C ARG A 159 7.92 -16.74 -10.84
N MET A 160 7.37 -17.77 -10.18
CA MET A 160 7.11 -19.07 -10.80
C MET A 160 6.10 -18.93 -11.93
N ARG A 161 5.00 -18.19 -11.69
CA ARG A 161 3.98 -17.90 -12.69
C ARG A 161 4.56 -17.17 -13.90
N ASP A 162 5.34 -16.12 -13.67
CA ASP A 162 5.90 -15.32 -14.76
C ASP A 162 6.87 -16.15 -15.63
N ARG A 163 7.66 -17.03 -15.01
CA ARG A 163 8.49 -18.02 -15.73
C ARG A 163 7.65 -19.01 -16.53
N GLN A 164 6.58 -19.54 -15.95
CA GLN A 164 5.70 -20.50 -16.61
C GLN A 164 5.03 -19.89 -17.86
N ARG A 165 4.56 -18.65 -17.75
CA ARG A 165 4.00 -17.88 -18.88
C ARG A 165 5.05 -17.58 -19.94
N GLY A 166 6.26 -17.17 -19.56
CA GLY A 166 7.36 -16.92 -20.49
C GLY A 166 7.76 -18.16 -21.31
N ALA A 167 7.84 -19.32 -20.65
CA ALA A 167 8.13 -20.59 -21.32
C ALA A 167 7.03 -20.99 -22.32
N ALA A 168 5.76 -20.80 -21.97
CA ALA A 168 4.62 -21.09 -22.86
C ALA A 168 4.65 -20.21 -24.13
N VAL A 169 4.94 -18.91 -24.00
CA VAL A 169 5.08 -17.99 -25.15
C VAL A 169 6.26 -18.36 -26.03
N SER A 170 7.41 -18.71 -25.43
CA SER A 170 8.58 -19.16 -26.19
C SER A 170 8.31 -20.44 -26.98
N LYS A 171 7.56 -21.38 -26.39
CA LYS A 171 7.18 -22.63 -27.04
C LYS A 171 6.19 -22.43 -28.20
N SER A 172 5.27 -21.46 -28.08
CA SER A 172 4.36 -21.11 -29.18
C SER A 172 5.08 -20.45 -30.36
N ARG A 173 6.13 -19.66 -30.11
CA ARG A 173 6.96 -19.03 -31.16
C ARG A 173 7.91 -20.01 -31.86
N GLY A 174 8.39 -21.03 -31.15
CA GLY A 174 9.26 -22.07 -31.73
C GLY A 174 8.52 -23.22 -32.43
N GLY A 175 7.18 -23.22 -32.41
CA GLY A 175 6.35 -24.38 -32.79
C GLY A 175 5.75 -24.39 -34.19
N GLY A 176 6.09 -23.45 -35.08
CA GLY A 176 5.51 -23.48 -36.43
C GLY A 176 5.80 -22.25 -37.29
N ALA A 177 7.04 -22.10 -37.75
CA ALA A 177 7.33 -21.24 -38.88
C ALA A 177 7.97 -22.10 -39.98
N SER A 178 7.17 -22.45 -40.98
CA SER A 178 7.64 -22.95 -42.27
C SER A 178 8.57 -21.91 -42.88
N SER A 179 9.75 -22.34 -43.34
CA SER A 179 10.89 -21.53 -43.78
C SER A 179 10.67 -20.63 -45.02
N ALA A 180 9.42 -20.35 -45.42
CA ALA A 180 9.09 -19.50 -46.57
C ALA A 180 8.66 -18.07 -46.19
N GLU A 181 8.12 -17.83 -44.99
CA GLU A 181 7.66 -16.48 -44.58
C GLU A 181 8.74 -15.62 -43.91
N ALA A 182 9.92 -16.19 -43.62
CA ALA A 182 11.04 -15.47 -43.00
C ALA A 182 11.70 -14.41 -43.90
N GLY A 183 11.46 -14.46 -45.21
CA GLY A 183 12.07 -13.54 -46.19
C GLY A 183 11.28 -12.25 -46.47
N LEU A 184 9.98 -12.21 -46.15
CA LEU A 184 9.10 -11.08 -46.52
C LEU A 184 8.74 -10.16 -45.34
N VAL A 185 8.89 -10.61 -44.10
CA VAL A 185 8.67 -9.77 -42.89
C VAL A 185 9.92 -8.93 -42.54
N ALA A 186 11.06 -9.19 -43.19
CA ALA A 186 12.32 -8.48 -42.93
C ALA A 186 12.38 -7.05 -43.51
N ALA A 187 11.36 -6.59 -44.25
CA ALA A 187 11.36 -5.28 -44.91
C ALA A 187 10.49 -4.20 -44.22
N GLU A 188 9.72 -4.54 -43.17
CA GLU A 188 8.75 -3.61 -42.55
C GLU A 188 8.98 -3.37 -41.04
N GLY A 189 10.22 -3.58 -40.58
CA GLY A 189 10.63 -3.37 -39.20
C GLY A 189 11.80 -2.41 -39.11
N ALA A 190 11.54 -1.11 -39.27
CA ALA A 190 12.45 -0.09 -38.77
C ALA A 190 12.81 -0.43 -37.30
N PRO A 191 14.08 -0.26 -36.88
CA PRO A 191 14.54 -0.75 -35.59
C PRO A 191 13.70 -0.13 -34.49
N ARG A 192 12.87 -0.95 -33.84
CA ARG A 192 12.34 -0.63 -32.51
C ARG A 192 13.56 -0.35 -31.66
N GLU A 193 13.74 0.91 -31.27
CA GLU A 193 14.74 1.30 -30.26
C GLU A 193 14.70 0.26 -29.15
N ALA A 194 15.86 -0.34 -28.87
CA ALA A 194 16.01 -1.18 -27.69
C ALA A 194 15.49 -0.36 -26.49
N PRO A 195 14.64 -0.93 -25.62
CA PRO A 195 14.12 -0.19 -24.49
C PRO A 195 15.30 0.40 -23.73
N ALA A 196 15.34 1.73 -23.61
CA ALA A 196 16.42 2.45 -22.95
C ALA A 196 16.79 1.71 -21.67
N ALA A 197 18.08 1.37 -21.52
CA ALA A 197 18.54 0.55 -20.41
C ALA A 197 18.03 1.17 -19.10
N GLY A 198 17.03 0.52 -18.48
CA GLY A 198 16.42 1.04 -17.25
C GLY A 198 17.47 1.24 -16.16
N PRO A 199 17.15 1.96 -15.08
CA PRO A 199 18.11 2.36 -14.06
C PRO A 199 18.94 1.17 -13.55
N PRO A 200 20.20 1.38 -13.13
CA PRO A 200 21.04 0.29 -12.65
C PRO A 200 20.37 -0.45 -11.49
N PHE A 201 20.59 -1.76 -11.39
CA PHE A 201 19.95 -2.61 -10.38
C PHE A 201 20.11 -2.07 -8.95
N ALA A 202 21.29 -1.54 -8.62
CA ALA A 202 21.57 -0.92 -7.32
C ALA A 202 20.60 0.22 -6.99
N ARG A 203 20.26 1.08 -7.96
CA ARG A 203 19.29 2.18 -7.78
C ARG A 203 17.88 1.64 -7.54
N ARG A 204 17.48 0.59 -8.26
CA ARG A 204 16.16 -0.02 -8.09
C ARG A 204 16.02 -0.67 -6.71
N LEU A 205 17.07 -1.36 -6.28
CA LEU A 205 17.18 -1.96 -4.95
C LEU A 205 17.16 -0.90 -3.85
N SER A 206 17.93 0.18 -3.98
CA SER A 206 17.97 1.24 -2.98
C SER A 206 16.62 1.92 -2.79
N VAL A 207 15.88 2.18 -3.88
CA VAL A 207 14.52 2.74 -3.80
C VAL A 207 13.59 1.81 -3.01
N CYS A 208 13.65 0.49 -3.24
CA CYS A 208 12.81 -0.45 -2.51
C CYS A 208 13.22 -0.58 -1.04
N LEU A 209 14.52 -0.60 -0.72
CA LEU A 209 15.01 -0.66 0.66
C LEU A 209 14.62 0.58 1.45
N VAL A 210 14.86 1.77 0.89
CA VAL A 210 14.44 3.05 1.49
C VAL A 210 12.92 3.09 1.64
N GLY A 211 12.18 2.69 0.61
CA GLY A 211 10.73 2.58 0.65
C GLY A 211 10.24 1.67 1.77
N GLY A 212 10.85 0.49 1.95
CA GLY A 212 10.50 -0.45 3.01
C GLY A 212 10.77 0.06 4.42
N VAL A 213 11.92 0.70 4.63
CA VAL A 213 12.26 1.33 5.93
C VAL A 213 11.28 2.45 6.24
N LEU A 214 11.06 3.38 5.31
CA LEU A 214 10.10 4.48 5.51
C LEU A 214 8.68 3.94 5.73
N MET A 215 8.28 2.89 5.01
CA MET A 215 6.97 2.25 5.18
C MET A 215 6.81 1.57 6.55
N GLY A 216 7.91 1.16 7.19
CA GLY A 216 7.89 0.69 8.59
C GLY A 216 7.80 1.82 9.61
N LEU A 217 8.27 3.03 9.28
CA LEU A 217 8.43 4.13 10.24
C LEU A 217 7.21 5.04 10.39
N TRP A 218 6.24 5.00 9.47
CA TRP A 218 5.07 5.89 9.58
C TRP A 218 4.16 5.50 10.74
N ASN A 219 3.90 4.21 10.97
CA ASN A 219 2.98 3.77 12.02
C ASN A 219 3.47 4.09 13.44
N PRO A 220 4.77 3.94 13.79
CA PRO A 220 5.29 4.46 15.05
C PRO A 220 5.06 5.96 15.27
N LEU A 221 5.13 6.78 14.21
CA LEU A 221 4.85 8.21 14.29
C LEU A 221 3.36 8.48 14.54
N VAL A 222 2.47 7.71 13.91
CA VAL A 222 1.03 7.73 14.21
C VAL A 222 0.80 7.37 15.68
N THR A 223 1.41 6.29 16.17
CA THR A 223 1.30 5.90 17.58
C THR A 223 1.83 6.99 18.52
N LEU A 224 2.91 7.69 18.18
CA LEU A 224 3.39 8.83 18.97
C LEU A 224 2.42 10.03 18.97
N ALA A 225 1.69 10.23 17.87
CA ALA A 225 0.67 11.27 17.79
C ALA A 225 -0.55 10.95 18.69
N GLU A 226 -0.95 9.69 18.77
CA GLU A 226 -2.17 9.24 19.48
C GLU A 226 -1.92 8.85 20.95
N LYS A 227 -0.70 8.45 21.30
CA LYS A 227 -0.35 7.89 22.62
C LYS A 227 -0.55 8.88 23.78
N ASP A 228 -0.94 8.33 24.94
CA ASP A 228 -1.07 9.02 26.23
C ASP A 228 -2.12 10.16 26.22
N GLY A 229 -3.26 9.93 25.57
CA GLY A 229 -4.30 10.94 25.41
C GLY A 229 -3.91 12.03 24.40
N GLY A 230 -3.12 11.66 23.38
CA GLY A 230 -2.78 12.51 22.25
C GLY A 230 -3.96 12.66 21.29
N LEU A 231 -3.65 12.93 20.02
CA LEU A 231 -4.68 13.10 18.99
C LEU A 231 -5.56 11.86 18.90
N SER A 232 -6.85 12.06 18.70
CA SER A 232 -7.72 10.98 18.25
C SER A 232 -7.31 10.49 16.86
N SER A 233 -7.66 9.23 16.55
CA SER A 233 -7.46 8.65 15.21
C SER A 233 -8.17 9.43 14.09
N TYR A 234 -9.19 10.22 14.41
CA TYR A 234 -9.87 11.07 13.43
C TYR A 234 -9.06 12.33 13.12
N THR A 235 -8.54 13.00 14.15
CA THR A 235 -7.70 14.19 13.98
C THR A 235 -6.36 13.83 13.39
N GLU A 236 -5.70 12.79 13.91
CA GLU A 236 -4.46 12.24 13.37
C GLU A 236 -4.61 11.99 11.87
N MET A 237 -5.65 11.25 11.46
CA MET A 237 -5.85 10.89 10.06
C MET A 237 -6.05 12.11 9.15
N VAL A 238 -6.68 13.19 9.63
CA VAL A 238 -6.83 14.43 8.87
C VAL A 238 -5.48 15.09 8.62
N PHE A 239 -4.64 15.21 9.64
CA PHE A 239 -3.31 15.82 9.49
C PHE A 239 -2.36 14.91 8.70
N PHE A 240 -2.45 13.60 8.90
CA PHE A 240 -1.72 12.61 8.14
C PHE A 240 -2.02 12.74 6.64
N THR A 241 -3.29 12.69 6.23
CA THR A 241 -3.67 12.73 4.82
C THR A 241 -3.48 14.12 4.21
N LEU A 242 -3.59 15.19 5.01
CA LEU A 242 -3.19 16.52 4.59
C LEU A 242 -1.70 16.57 4.25
N ALA A 243 -0.84 15.99 5.09
CA ALA A 243 0.58 15.87 4.79
C ALA A 243 0.84 15.01 3.55
N VAL A 244 0.11 13.91 3.34
CA VAL A 244 0.18 13.10 2.11
C VAL A 244 -0.16 13.95 0.89
N PHE A 245 -1.26 14.71 0.93
CA PHE A 245 -1.67 15.58 -0.18
C PHE A 245 -0.64 16.68 -0.47
N LEU A 246 -0.25 17.45 0.55
CA LEU A 246 0.71 18.55 0.39
C LEU A 246 2.09 18.06 -0.08
N SER A 247 2.57 16.96 0.48
CA SER A 247 3.84 16.36 0.04
C SER A 247 3.74 15.75 -1.35
N SER A 248 2.57 15.26 -1.77
CA SER A 248 2.36 14.79 -3.15
C SER A 248 2.50 15.93 -4.15
N LEU A 249 1.93 17.10 -3.84
CA LEU A 249 2.11 18.31 -4.65
C LEU A 249 3.57 18.77 -4.69
N ALA A 250 4.27 18.70 -3.55
CA ALA A 250 5.68 19.07 -3.47
C ALA A 250 6.60 18.09 -4.21
N PHE A 251 6.30 16.79 -4.16
CA PHE A 251 7.10 15.75 -4.81
C PHE A 251 6.81 15.62 -6.31
N LEU A 252 5.63 15.99 -6.77
CA LEU A 252 5.24 15.95 -8.17
C LEU A 252 6.27 16.58 -9.13
N PRO A 253 6.70 17.86 -8.97
CA PRO A 253 7.69 18.46 -9.86
C PRO A 253 9.04 17.74 -9.79
N ILE A 254 9.42 17.21 -8.62
CA ILE A 254 10.68 16.48 -8.42
C ILE A 254 10.66 15.17 -9.20
N PHE A 255 9.60 14.38 -9.10
CA PHE A 255 9.48 13.10 -9.81
C PHE A 255 9.28 13.25 -11.32
N LEU A 256 8.64 14.33 -11.74
CA LEU A 256 8.54 14.64 -13.16
C LEU A 256 9.89 15.04 -13.75
N THR A 257 10.70 15.81 -13.00
CA THR A 257 12.04 16.25 -13.45
C THR A 257 13.07 15.12 -13.37
N TRP A 258 13.03 14.33 -12.29
CA TRP A 258 13.93 13.21 -12.03
C TRP A 258 13.14 11.92 -11.76
N PRO A 259 12.63 11.27 -12.82
CA PRO A 259 11.90 10.03 -12.67
C PRO A 259 12.75 8.96 -11.96
N LEU A 260 12.15 8.32 -10.95
CA LEU A 260 12.80 7.21 -10.26
C LEU A 260 13.06 6.05 -11.22
N GLU A 261 12.16 5.82 -12.17
CA GLU A 261 12.31 4.81 -13.22
C GLU A 261 13.35 5.18 -14.29
N GLY A 262 13.98 6.36 -14.21
CA GLY A 262 14.86 6.89 -15.24
C GLY A 262 14.11 7.42 -16.46
N GLY A 263 14.86 7.84 -17.49
CA GLY A 263 14.30 8.45 -18.69
C GLY A 263 14.31 9.99 -18.64
N ALA A 264 13.80 10.60 -19.71
CA ALA A 264 13.71 12.05 -19.82
C ALA A 264 12.65 12.59 -18.84
N GLY A 265 13.01 13.68 -18.14
CA GLY A 265 12.06 14.40 -17.33
C GLY A 265 10.93 14.99 -18.17
N VAL A 266 9.76 15.13 -17.56
CA VAL A 266 8.57 15.70 -18.19
C VAL A 266 8.29 17.07 -17.55
N PRO A 267 8.05 18.13 -18.34
CA PRO A 267 7.68 19.41 -17.78
C PRO A 267 6.39 19.32 -16.95
N LEU A 268 6.34 20.04 -15.83
CA LEU A 268 5.14 20.10 -14.98
C LEU A 268 3.90 20.56 -15.76
N SER A 269 4.07 21.49 -16.71
CA SER A 269 3.00 21.96 -17.60
C SER A 269 2.35 20.84 -18.41
N THR A 270 3.11 19.83 -18.84
CA THR A 270 2.59 18.67 -19.55
C THR A 270 1.72 17.83 -18.64
N ALA A 271 2.17 17.55 -17.41
CA ALA A 271 1.40 16.77 -16.44
C ALA A 271 0.09 17.49 -16.03
N VAL A 272 0.15 18.81 -15.82
CA VAL A 272 -1.03 19.64 -15.52
C VAL A 272 -1.99 19.66 -16.70
N ARG A 273 -1.48 19.83 -17.92
CA ARG A 273 -2.32 19.77 -19.13
C ARG A 273 -2.98 18.41 -19.28
N GLU A 274 -2.24 17.33 -19.08
CA GLU A 274 -2.79 15.98 -19.11
C GLU A 274 -3.88 15.80 -18.05
N TYR A 275 -3.66 16.25 -16.81
CA TYR A 275 -4.67 16.22 -15.75
C TYR A 275 -5.95 16.95 -16.19
N CYS A 276 -5.85 18.17 -16.72
CA CYS A 276 -7.02 18.95 -17.15
C CYS A 276 -7.74 18.36 -18.38
N LEU A 277 -7.04 17.58 -19.20
CA LEU A 277 -7.62 16.93 -20.39
C LEU A 277 -8.27 15.58 -20.08
N GLN A 278 -8.05 15.01 -18.90
CA GLN A 278 -8.70 13.77 -18.51
C GLN A 278 -10.22 13.99 -18.40
N PRO A 279 -11.05 13.07 -18.94
CA PRO A 279 -12.49 13.17 -18.75
C PRO A 279 -12.83 13.01 -17.26
N PRO A 280 -13.89 13.65 -16.74
CA PRO A 280 -14.27 13.57 -15.31
C PRO A 280 -14.39 12.14 -14.78
N ARG A 281 -14.82 11.20 -15.64
CA ARG A 281 -14.94 9.77 -15.30
C ARG A 281 -13.59 9.09 -15.05
N ALA A 282 -12.49 9.59 -15.63
CA ALA A 282 -11.16 9.04 -15.41
C ALA A 282 -10.66 9.28 -13.97
N HIS A 283 -11.10 10.37 -13.34
CA HIS A 283 -10.77 10.70 -11.94
C HIS A 283 -11.53 9.82 -10.92
N ALA A 284 -12.58 9.11 -11.34
CA ALA A 284 -13.39 8.28 -10.43
C ALA A 284 -12.61 7.08 -9.84
N LEU A 285 -11.73 6.45 -10.62
CA LEU A 285 -10.91 5.32 -10.14
C LEU A 285 -9.82 5.77 -9.14
N PRO A 286 -9.01 6.81 -9.44
CA PRO A 286 -8.12 7.39 -8.44
C PRO A 286 -8.85 7.84 -7.18
N ALA A 287 -10.00 8.51 -7.32
CA ALA A 287 -10.84 8.95 -6.21
C ALA A 287 -11.28 7.78 -5.32
N LEU A 288 -11.76 6.70 -5.94
CA LEU A 288 -12.11 5.47 -5.23
C LEU A 288 -10.89 4.84 -4.53
N GLY A 289 -9.71 4.89 -5.16
CA GLY A 289 -8.47 4.44 -4.53
C GLY A 289 -8.14 5.21 -3.25
N GLY A 290 -8.22 6.55 -3.32
CA GLY A 290 -8.00 7.43 -2.18
C GLY A 290 -9.01 7.19 -1.06
N PHE A 291 -10.28 7.04 -1.42
CA PHE A 291 -11.36 6.70 -0.49
C PHE A 291 -11.13 5.37 0.21
N ILE A 292 -10.89 4.28 -0.54
CA ILE A 292 -10.66 2.94 0.01
C ILE A 292 -9.45 2.97 0.95
N TRP A 293 -8.36 3.61 0.53
CA TRP A 293 -7.15 3.67 1.34
C TRP A 293 -7.35 4.45 2.64
N ALA A 294 -7.88 5.67 2.57
CA ALA A 294 -8.10 6.50 3.77
C ALA A 294 -9.09 5.86 4.75
N LEU A 295 -10.16 5.24 4.24
CA LEU A 295 -11.12 4.54 5.08
C LEU A 295 -10.48 3.32 5.77
N GLY A 296 -9.63 2.58 5.05
CA GLY A 296 -8.85 1.49 5.64
C GLY A 296 -7.88 1.97 6.71
N SER A 297 -7.12 3.03 6.43
CA SER A 297 -6.15 3.58 7.38
C SER A 297 -6.83 4.11 8.63
N LEU A 298 -7.98 4.77 8.50
CA LEU A 298 -8.78 5.21 9.65
C LEU A 298 -9.29 4.02 10.47
N ALA A 299 -9.80 2.98 9.81
CA ALA A 299 -10.22 1.75 10.50
C ALA A 299 -9.05 1.10 11.25
N ASN A 300 -7.84 1.11 10.67
CA ASN A 300 -6.64 0.59 11.32
C ASN A 300 -6.28 1.38 12.58
N ALA A 301 -6.27 2.70 12.50
CA ALA A 301 -5.98 3.57 13.63
C ALA A 301 -7.03 3.40 14.74
N VAL A 302 -8.32 3.46 14.40
CA VAL A 302 -9.44 3.27 15.33
C VAL A 302 -9.43 1.89 16.01
N ALA A 303 -9.02 0.83 15.29
CA ALA A 303 -8.86 -0.49 15.90
C ALA A 303 -7.68 -0.51 16.88
N GLY A 304 -6.56 0.14 16.54
CA GLY A 304 -5.36 0.22 17.38
C GLY A 304 -5.51 1.09 18.63
N THR A 305 -6.43 2.05 18.61
CA THR A 305 -6.76 2.92 19.76
C THR A 305 -7.97 2.43 20.58
N SER A 306 -8.54 1.27 20.23
CA SER A 306 -9.71 0.70 20.90
C SER A 306 -9.50 0.33 22.38
N GLY A 307 -8.24 0.19 22.81
CA GLY A 307 -7.86 -0.29 24.13
C GLY A 307 -7.99 -1.81 24.30
N VAL A 308 -8.49 -2.53 23.28
CA VAL A 308 -8.58 -3.99 23.26
C VAL A 308 -7.58 -4.61 22.29
N LEU A 309 -7.43 -4.00 21.10
CA LEU A 309 -6.26 -4.20 20.23
C LEU A 309 -5.31 -3.04 20.43
N ASN A 310 -4.01 -3.32 20.39
CA ASN A 310 -3.00 -2.27 20.43
C ASN A 310 -2.57 -1.83 19.01
N PRO A 311 -1.85 -0.71 18.87
CA PRO A 311 -1.42 -0.19 17.57
C PRO A 311 -0.51 -1.14 16.78
N ALA A 312 0.33 -1.93 17.47
CA ALA A 312 1.24 -2.87 16.81
C ALA A 312 0.47 -4.06 16.22
N GLU A 313 -0.52 -4.58 16.94
CA GLU A 313 -1.39 -5.67 16.47
C GLU A 313 -2.27 -5.22 15.31
N SER A 314 -2.91 -4.05 15.43
CA SER A 314 -3.72 -3.49 14.35
C SER A 314 -2.88 -3.30 13.08
N TYR A 315 -1.68 -2.74 13.21
CA TYR A 315 -0.75 -2.58 12.08
C TYR A 315 -0.35 -3.92 11.47
N ALA A 316 0.05 -4.91 12.28
CA ALA A 316 0.46 -6.22 11.79
C ALA A 316 -0.67 -6.97 11.07
N ILE A 317 -1.91 -6.89 11.57
CA ILE A 317 -3.10 -7.41 10.87
C ILE A 317 -3.31 -6.66 9.55
N GLY A 318 -3.21 -5.32 9.56
CA GLY A 318 -3.31 -4.50 8.36
C GLY A 318 -2.29 -4.88 7.28
N GLN A 319 -1.03 -5.16 7.66
CA GLN A 319 0.04 -5.56 6.75
C GLN A 319 -0.20 -6.93 6.09
N CYS A 320 -1.11 -7.75 6.62
CA CYS A 320 -1.56 -8.98 5.95
C CYS A 320 -2.42 -8.70 4.70
N ALA A 321 -2.67 -7.43 4.35
CA ALA A 321 -3.42 -6.98 3.17
C ALA A 321 -2.98 -7.60 1.84
N ASN A 322 -1.73 -8.07 1.73
CA ASN A 322 -1.25 -8.77 0.55
C ASN A 322 -2.07 -10.03 0.23
N VAL A 323 -2.67 -10.72 1.22
CA VAL A 323 -3.57 -11.86 0.96
C VAL A 323 -4.81 -11.43 0.16
N ILE A 324 -5.33 -10.24 0.43
CA ILE A 324 -6.50 -9.69 -0.26
C ILE A 324 -6.11 -9.31 -1.69
N ALA A 325 -4.93 -8.73 -1.90
CA ALA A 325 -4.40 -8.48 -3.25
C ALA A 325 -4.24 -9.78 -4.05
N ILE A 326 -3.80 -10.88 -3.41
CA ILE A 326 -3.74 -12.21 -4.03
C ILE A 326 -5.14 -12.69 -4.41
N PHE A 327 -6.15 -12.52 -3.56
CA PHE A 327 -7.53 -12.90 -3.89
C PHE A 327 -8.07 -12.14 -5.10
N TRP A 328 -7.82 -10.82 -5.19
CA TRP A 328 -8.15 -10.06 -6.40
C TRP A 328 -7.42 -10.60 -7.64
N GLY A 329 -6.13 -10.93 -7.49
CA GLY A 329 -5.32 -11.53 -8.55
C GLY A 329 -5.87 -12.87 -9.04
N VAL A 330 -6.31 -13.75 -8.12
CA VAL A 330 -6.82 -15.09 -8.45
C VAL A 330 -8.25 -15.04 -8.98
N LEU A 331 -9.16 -14.35 -8.29
CA LEU A 331 -10.60 -14.43 -8.55
C LEU A 331 -11.06 -13.47 -9.66
N TYR A 332 -10.61 -12.22 -9.59
CA TYR A 332 -11.08 -11.16 -10.50
C TYR A 332 -10.19 -11.06 -11.74
N PHE A 333 -8.89 -10.85 -11.56
CA PHE A 333 -7.94 -10.71 -12.66
C PHE A 333 -7.53 -12.03 -13.29
N ARG A 334 -7.82 -13.15 -12.63
CA ARG A 334 -7.48 -14.51 -13.08
C ARG A 334 -6.01 -14.63 -13.49
N GLU A 335 -5.13 -13.95 -12.78
CA GLU A 335 -3.70 -13.88 -13.11
C GLU A 335 -3.03 -15.25 -13.07
N PHE A 336 -3.53 -16.12 -12.19
CA PHE A 336 -3.05 -17.48 -11.99
C PHE A 336 -3.85 -18.52 -12.78
N SER A 337 -4.72 -18.10 -13.71
CA SER A 337 -5.43 -19.05 -14.57
C SER A 337 -4.45 -19.85 -15.42
N GLY A 338 -4.60 -21.18 -15.39
CA GLY A 338 -3.67 -22.11 -16.05
C GLY A 338 -2.34 -22.31 -15.32
N ALA A 339 -2.19 -21.81 -14.08
CA ALA A 339 -1.02 -22.06 -13.28
C ALA A 339 -0.91 -23.56 -12.90
N GLY A 340 0.31 -24.07 -12.85
CA GLY A 340 0.57 -25.46 -12.49
C GLY A 340 0.15 -25.79 -11.03
N PRO A 341 -0.02 -27.08 -10.70
CA PRO A 341 -0.47 -27.51 -9.37
C PRO A 341 0.44 -27.03 -8.24
N ALA A 342 1.75 -26.93 -8.50
CA ALA A 342 2.71 -26.40 -7.53
C ALA A 342 2.44 -24.93 -7.14
N ILE A 343 2.02 -24.09 -8.09
CA ILE A 343 1.68 -22.68 -7.82
C ILE A 343 0.37 -22.62 -7.02
N ASN A 344 -0.62 -23.44 -7.38
CA ASN A 344 -1.89 -23.48 -6.64
C ASN A 344 -1.70 -23.94 -5.19
N LEU A 345 -0.85 -24.96 -4.96
CA LEU A 345 -0.47 -25.40 -3.62
C LEU A 345 0.23 -24.28 -2.85
N LEU A 346 1.15 -23.55 -3.51
CA LEU A 346 1.85 -22.43 -2.90
C LEU A 346 0.88 -21.31 -2.50
N LEU A 347 -0.10 -20.99 -3.34
CA LEU A 347 -1.16 -20.01 -3.02
C LEU A 347 -2.00 -20.46 -1.81
N ALA A 348 -2.38 -21.74 -1.74
CA ALA A 348 -3.08 -22.26 -0.58
C ALA A 348 -2.25 -22.15 0.70
N LEU A 349 -0.97 -22.50 0.65
CA LEU A 349 -0.03 -22.36 1.77
C LEU A 349 0.10 -20.90 2.22
N ILE A 350 0.20 -19.95 1.29
CA ILE A 350 0.26 -18.52 1.59
C ILE A 350 -1.00 -18.08 2.36
N CYS A 351 -2.19 -18.50 1.92
CA CYS A 351 -3.43 -18.20 2.63
C CYS A 351 -3.44 -18.79 4.05
N CYS A 352 -2.97 -20.03 4.23
CA CYS A 352 -2.84 -20.64 5.55
C CYS A 352 -1.87 -19.88 6.46
N LEU A 353 -0.74 -19.42 5.93
CA LEU A 353 0.24 -18.64 6.69
C LEU A 353 -0.32 -17.28 7.12
N TYR A 354 -1.03 -16.56 6.26
CA TYR A 354 -1.69 -15.31 6.66
C TYR A 354 -2.81 -15.54 7.69
N ALA A 355 -3.61 -16.60 7.54
CA ALA A 355 -4.61 -16.94 8.54
C ALA A 355 -3.98 -17.26 9.90
N GLY A 356 -2.88 -18.02 9.92
CA GLY A 356 -2.09 -18.28 11.12
C GLY A 356 -1.45 -17.02 11.69
N ALA A 357 -0.91 -16.14 10.85
CA ALA A 357 -0.36 -14.85 11.26
C ALA A 357 -1.41 -14.01 11.99
N ILE A 358 -2.58 -13.81 11.37
CA ILE A 358 -3.69 -13.06 11.96
C ILE A 358 -4.15 -13.69 13.28
N ALA A 359 -4.26 -15.02 13.34
CA ALA A 359 -4.65 -15.71 14.58
C ALA A 359 -3.64 -15.49 15.70
N CYS A 360 -2.34 -15.57 15.42
CA CYS A 360 -1.29 -15.30 16.40
C CYS A 360 -1.29 -13.84 16.86
N VAL A 361 -1.40 -12.89 15.93
CA VAL A 361 -1.44 -11.45 16.27
C VAL A 361 -2.69 -11.12 17.09
N ALA A 362 -3.86 -11.63 16.70
CA ALA A 362 -5.10 -11.39 17.42
C ALA A 362 -5.10 -12.01 18.84
N ALA A 363 -4.36 -13.11 19.04
CA ALA A 363 -4.20 -13.74 20.35
C ALA A 363 -3.08 -13.09 21.20
N ALA A 364 -2.33 -12.13 20.66
CA ALA A 364 -1.27 -11.44 21.39
C ALA A 364 -1.81 -10.35 22.34
N GLY A 365 -3.00 -9.82 22.05
CA GLY A 365 -3.65 -8.72 22.78
C GLY A 365 -4.25 -9.08 24.12
#